data_AF-A0A9D4E597-F1
#
_entry.id   AF-A0A9D4E597-F1
#
_cell.length_a   1.000
_cell.length_b   1.000
_cell.length_c   1.000
_cell.angle_alpha   90.00
_cell.angle_beta   90.00
_cell.angle_gamma   90.00
#
_symmetry.space_group_name_H-M   'P 1'
#
loop_
_entity.id
_entity.type
_entity.pdbx_description
1 polymer ?
#
loop_
_entity_poly.entity_id
_entity_poly.type
_entity_poly.pdbx_seq_one_letter_code
_entity_poly.pdbx_strand_id
1 'polypeptide(L)' 'MSKQKVLTLNEKIRVLELSKSISARKIADEIGVGKTQIQNILKRKAEVLEDVENNVSGEKKRAI' A
#
# COMPACT_ATOMS: atom_id res chain seq x y z
N MET A 1 17.10 6.62 -14.02
CA MET A 1 16.00 5.72 -13.59
C MET A 1 15.97 5.71 -12.06
N SER A 2 15.05 6.45 -11.44
CA SER A 2 14.89 6.45 -9.99
C SER A 2 14.41 5.07 -9.54
N LYS A 3 15.11 4.43 -8.59
CA LYS A 3 14.67 3.15 -8.02
C LYS A 3 13.26 3.35 -7.43
N GLN A 4 12.28 2.58 -7.91
CA GLN A 4 10.95 2.58 -7.29
C GLN A 4 11.08 2.01 -5.88
N LYS A 5 10.69 2.79 -4.87
CA LYS A 5 10.57 2.32 -3.50
C LYS A 5 9.45 1.27 -3.47
N VAL A 6 9.78 0.04 -3.07
CA VAL A 6 8.77 -1.00 -2.85
C VAL A 6 8.08 -0.69 -1.53
N LEU A 7 6.74 -0.55 -1.56
CA LEU A 7 5.95 -0.29 -0.36
C LEU A 7 5.57 -1.60 0.32
N THR A 8 5.79 -1.66 1.63
CA THR A 8 5.31 -2.73 2.50
C THR A 8 3.78 -2.73 2.61
N LEU A 9 3.20 -3.84 3.05
CA LEU A 9 1.75 -3.95 3.25
C LEU A 9 1.23 -2.84 4.19
N ASN A 10 1.94 -2.60 5.30
CA ASN A 10 1.61 -1.54 6.27
C ASN A 10 1.65 -0.14 5.64
N GLU A 11 2.64 0.15 4.79
CA GLU A 11 2.68 1.43 4.07
C GLU A 11 1.53 1.54 3.05
N LYS A 12 1.12 0.46 2.40
CA LYS A 12 -0.06 0.47 1.52
C LYS A 12 -1.35 0.75 2.32
N ILE A 13 -1.51 0.16 3.50
CA ILE A 13 -2.64 0.46 4.40
C ILE A 13 -2.61 1.93 4.82
N ARG A 14 -1.45 2.44 5.23
CA ARG A 14 -1.25 3.86 5.57
C ARG A 14 -1.68 4.77 4.43
N VAL A 15 -1.33 4.43 3.19
CA VAL A 15 -1.79 5.17 1.99
C VAL A 15 -3.32 5.14 1.86
N LEU A 16 -3.96 4.00 2.09
CA LEU A 16 -5.43 3.88 2.05
C LEU A 16 -6.11 4.70 3.15
N GLU A 17 -5.56 4.72 4.37
CA GLU A 17 -6.07 5.52 5.48
C GLU A 17 -5.92 7.01 5.20
N LEU A 18 -4.72 7.46 4.80
CA LEU A 18 -4.44 8.86 4.48
C LEU A 18 -5.28 9.36 3.30
N SER A 19 -5.63 8.50 2.35
CA SER A 19 -6.47 8.87 1.20
C SER A 19 -7.87 9.35 1.57
N LYS A 20 -8.35 9.03 2.78
CA LYS A 20 -9.64 9.52 3.29
C LYS A 20 -9.57 10.97 3.75
N SER A 21 -8.37 11.49 4.06
CA SER A 21 -8.18 12.79 4.71
C SER A 21 -7.36 13.78 3.88
N ILE A 22 -6.40 13.30 3.09
CA ILE A 22 -5.47 14.15 2.33
C ILE A 22 -5.35 13.73 0.85
N SER A 23 -4.89 14.66 0.01
CA SER A 23 -4.76 14.43 -1.43
C SER A 23 -3.59 13.51 -1.77
N ALA A 24 -3.71 12.76 -2.87
CA ALA A 24 -2.67 11.84 -3.35
C ALA A 24 -1.28 12.48 -3.55
N ARG A 25 -1.21 13.80 -3.78
CA ARG A 25 0.06 14.53 -3.86
C ARG A 25 0.71 14.65 -2.47
N LYS A 26 -0.04 15.05 -1.45
CA LYS A 26 0.47 15.13 -0.07
C LYS A 26 0.89 13.75 0.46
N ILE A 27 0.14 12.70 0.13
CA ILE A 27 0.49 11.32 0.51
C ILE A 27 1.81 10.88 -0.13
N ALA A 28 2.00 11.19 -1.41
CA ALA A 28 3.24 10.91 -2.14
C ALA A 28 4.45 11.59 -1.45
N ASP A 29 4.29 12.84 -1.03
CA ASP A 29 5.32 13.59 -0.32
C ASP A 29 5.61 13.01 1.08
N GLU A 30 4.58 12.62 1.85
CA GLU A 30 4.75 12.01 3.19
C GLU A 30 5.41 10.62 3.15
N ILE A 31 5.03 9.79 2.17
CA ILE A 31 5.53 8.40 2.06
C ILE A 31 6.87 8.35 1.30
N GLY A 32 7.19 9.40 0.54
CA GLY A 32 8.38 9.49 -0.31
C GLY A 32 8.29 8.65 -1.58
N VAL A 33 7.13 8.61 -2.23
CA VAL A 33 6.89 7.83 -3.46
C VAL A 33 6.24 8.67 -4.55
N GLY A 34 6.31 8.21 -5.80
CA GLY A 34 5.66 8.90 -6.91
C GLY A 34 4.14 8.88 -6.82
N LYS A 35 3.48 9.98 -7.26
CA LYS A 35 2.02 10.09 -7.34
C LYS A 35 1.36 8.91 -8.08
N THR A 36 1.98 8.45 -9.17
CA THR A 36 1.49 7.30 -9.96
C THR A 36 1.40 6.03 -9.12
N GLN A 37 2.35 5.82 -8.21
CA GLN A 37 2.37 4.65 -7.33
C GLN A 37 1.22 4.72 -6.31
N ILE A 38 0.97 5.90 -5.73
CA ILE A 38 -0.20 6.13 -4.87
C ILE A 38 -1.50 5.86 -5.64
N GLN A 39 -1.64 6.39 -6.85
CA GLN A 39 -2.85 6.15 -7.66
C GLN A 39 -3.06 4.68 -8.00
N ASN A 40 -1.99 3.93 -8.29
CA ASN A 40 -2.09 2.50 -8.54
C ASN A 40 -2.54 1.73 -7.29
N ILE A 41 -2.06 2.11 -6.10
CA ILE A 41 -2.50 1.51 -4.83
C ILE A 41 -3.99 1.81 -4.58
N LEU A 42 -4.43 3.04 -4.80
CA LEU A 42 -5.83 3.42 -4.61
C LEU A 42 -6.77 2.71 -5.60
N LYS A 43 -6.33 2.51 -6.84
CA LYS A 43 -7.07 1.72 -7.84
C LYS A 43 -7.21 0.25 -7.42
N ARG A 44 -6.15 -0.31 -6.83
CA ARG A 44 -6.10 -1.69 -6.33
C ARG A 44 -6.45 -1.82 -4.85
N LYS A 45 -7.22 -0.88 -4.28
CA LYS A 45 -7.50 -0.90 -2.83
C LYS A 45 -8.18 -2.18 -2.37
N ALA A 46 -9.04 -2.77 -3.22
CA ALA A 46 -9.77 -3.99 -2.91
C ALA A 46 -8.80 -5.17 -2.75
N GLU A 47 -7.90 -5.35 -3.71
CA GLU A 47 -6.82 -6.35 -3.66
C GLU A 47 -5.92 -6.15 -2.43
N VAL A 48 -5.56 -4.90 -2.10
CA VAL A 48 -4.72 -4.60 -0.92
C VAL A 48 -5.43 -4.98 0.38
N LEU A 49 -6.74 -4.78 0.49
CA LEU A 49 -7.51 -5.17 1.68
C LEU A 49 -7.69 -6.69 1.77
N GLU A 50 -7.92 -7.34 0.63
CA GLU A 50 -7.99 -8.80 0.54
C GLU A 50 -6.65 -9.46 0.88
N ASP A 51 -5.52 -8.91 0.42
CA ASP A 51 -4.17 -9.32 0.83
C ASP A 51 -3.96 -9.16 2.34
N VAL A 52 -4.52 -8.12 2.97
CA VAL A 52 -4.43 -7.93 4.42
C VAL A 52 -5.23 -9.01 5.15
N GLU A 53 -6.47 -9.28 4.75
CA GLU A 53 -7.28 -10.34 5.35
C GLU A 53 -6.63 -11.71 5.17
N ASN A 54 -6.11 -12.02 3.98
CA ASN A 54 -5.44 -13.29 3.70
C ASN A 54 -4.08 -13.43 4.41
N ASN A 55 -3.32 -12.35 4.55
CA ASN A 55 -2.02 -12.36 5.24
C ASN A 55 -2.18 -12.37 6.77
N VAL A 56 -3.29 -11.87 7.32
CA VAL A 56 -3.67 -12.03 8.74
C VAL A 56 -4.22 -13.44 9.02
N SER A 57 -4.95 -14.03 8.07
CA SER A 57 -5.45 -15.42 8.16
C SER A 57 -4.39 -16.47 7.75
N GLY A 58 -3.15 -16.02 7.52
CA GLY A 58 -2.05 -16.73 6.88
C GLY A 58 -0.93 -17.19 7.80
N GLU A 59 -1.13 -17.36 9.11
CA GLU A 59 -0.25 -18.21 9.97
C GLU A 59 -0.27 -19.70 9.56
N LYS A 60 -0.50 -20.01 8.28
CA LYS A 60 -0.22 -21.33 7.73
C LYS A 60 1.28 -21.45 7.56
N LYS A 61 1.90 -22.01 8.60
CA LYS A 61 3.19 -22.70 8.63
C LYS A 61 3.67 -23.02 7.20
N ARG A 62 4.72 -22.33 6.75
CA ARG A 62 5.59 -22.89 5.71
C ARG A 62 6.27 -24.11 6.32
N ALA A 63 5.69 -25.29 6.11
CA ALA A 63 6.44 -26.53 6.22
C ALA A 63 7.39 -26.58 5.02
N ILE A 64 8.69 -26.64 5.33
CA ILE A 64 9.78 -26.97 4.41
C ILE A 64 9.64 -28.45 4.02
#